data_AF-A0A6B3ICG0-F1
#
_entry.id   AF-A0A6B3ICG0-F1
#
_cell.length_a   1.000
_cell.length_b   1.000
_cell.length_c   1.000
_cell.angle_alpha   90.00
_cell.angle_beta   90.00
_cell.angle_gamma   90.00
#
_symmetry.space_group_name_H-M   'P 1'
#
loop_
_entity.id
_entity.type
_entity.pdbx_description
1 polymer ?
#
loop_
_entity_poly.entity_id
_entity_poly.type
_entity_poly.pdbx_seq_one_letter_code
_entity_poly.pdbx_strand_id
1 'polypeptide(L)'
;RLPVRRGSVVFESHMGRCYGDSPRALHEEIRRQGLKLRATWSYDTSPAGFPDDARLVRRWSWRYVWALARAEYWVDNQGFP
;
A
#
# COMPACT_ATOMS: atom_id res chain seq x y z
N ARG A 1 -15.28 2.14 16.64
CA ARG A 1 -14.04 2.56 15.94
C ARG A 1 -13.15 1.32 15.77
N LEU A 2 -12.75 0.96 14.55
CA LEU A 2 -11.88 -0.20 14.34
C LEU A 2 -10.46 0.08 14.91
N PRO A 3 -9.80 -0.91 15.52
CA PRO A 3 -8.46 -0.72 16.07
C PRO A 3 -7.42 -0.61 14.96
N VAL A 4 -6.65 0.48 14.99
CA VAL A 4 -5.49 0.69 14.12
C VAL A 4 -4.46 -0.40 14.37
N ARG A 5 -3.92 -0.96 13.28
CA ARG A 5 -2.83 -1.94 13.34
C ARG A 5 -1.51 -1.18 13.29
N ARG A 6 -0.83 -1.07 14.44
CA ARG A 6 0.48 -0.41 14.52
C ARG A 6 1.51 -1.00 13.54
N GLY A 7 2.32 -0.12 12.99
CA GLY A 7 3.32 -0.35 11.97
C GLY A 7 2.75 -0.75 10.61
N SER A 8 1.47 -0.53 10.32
CA SER A 8 0.89 -0.88 9.01
C SER A 8 0.74 0.34 8.11
N VAL A 9 1.07 0.15 6.84
CA VAL A 9 1.01 1.19 5.82
C VAL A 9 0.37 0.62 4.57
N VAL A 10 -0.54 1.38 3.98
CA VAL A 10 -1.12 1.10 2.66
C VAL A 10 -0.51 2.07 1.66
N PHE A 11 0.05 1.52 0.59
CA PHE A 11 0.59 2.25 -0.56
C PHE A 11 -0.37 2.12 -1.75
N GLU A 12 -0.61 3.23 -2.43
CA GLU A 12 -1.29 3.28 -3.73
C GLU A 12 -0.50 4.23 -4.64
N SER A 13 -0.41 3.92 -5.93
CA SER A 13 0.21 4.79 -6.93
C SER A 13 -0.59 4.76 -8.22
N HIS A 14 -0.90 5.94 -8.76
CA HIS A 14 -1.74 6.11 -9.96
C HIS A 14 -3.05 5.32 -9.87
N MET A 15 -3.74 5.38 -8.73
CA MET A 15 -4.95 4.60 -8.43
C MET A 15 -4.77 3.08 -8.48
N GLY A 16 -3.59 2.59 -8.10
CA GLY A 16 -3.25 1.15 -8.08
C GLY A 16 -2.85 0.59 -9.45
N ARG A 17 -2.55 1.45 -10.43
CA ARG A 17 -2.18 0.99 -11.79
C ARG A 17 -0.73 0.55 -11.90
N CYS A 18 0.15 0.95 -10.99
CA CYS A 18 1.55 0.56 -11.04
C CYS A 18 2.25 0.61 -9.68
N TYR A 19 3.42 -0.02 -9.63
CA TYR A 19 4.43 0.17 -8.60
C TYR A 19 5.41 1.28 -9.05
N GLY A 20 5.12 2.53 -8.66
CA GLY A 20 5.88 3.68 -9.17
C GLY A 20 5.72 4.96 -8.36
N ASP A 21 6.35 6.01 -8.87
CA ASP A 21 6.33 7.38 -8.33
C ASP A 21 6.82 7.48 -6.88
N SER A 22 6.40 8.52 -6.17
CA SER A 22 6.74 8.82 -4.78
C SER A 22 6.41 7.68 -3.80
N PRO A 23 5.26 6.97 -3.92
CA PRO A 23 4.95 5.83 -3.07
C PRO A 23 5.98 4.70 -3.16
N ARG A 24 6.49 4.43 -4.38
CA ARG A 24 7.55 3.44 -4.59
C ARG A 24 8.85 3.89 -3.94
N ALA A 25 9.26 5.13 -4.17
CA ALA A 25 10.49 5.67 -3.58
C ALA A 25 10.47 5.57 -2.05
N LEU A 26 9.34 5.91 -1.42
CA LEU A 26 9.18 5.78 0.03
C LEU A 26 9.21 4.31 0.49
N HIS A 27 8.56 3.41 -0.24
CA HIS A 27 8.58 1.97 0.08
C HIS A 27 10.00 1.38 -0.01
N GLU A 28 10.77 1.73 -1.04
CA GLU A 28 12.16 1.31 -1.20
C GLU A 28 13.04 1.84 -0.07
N GLU A 29 12.85 3.11 0.32
CA GLU A 29 13.59 3.72 1.42
C GLU A 29 13.28 3.08 2.78
N ILE A 30 12.00 2.76 3.04
CA ILE A 30 11.57 2.00 4.23
C ILE A 30 12.28 0.65 4.30
N ARG A 31 12.38 -0.06 3.15
CA ARG A 31 13.11 -1.33 3.06
C ARG A 31 14.61 -1.13 3.26
N ARG A 32 15.21 -0.11 2.65
CA ARG A 32 16.64 0.21 2.76
C ARG A 32 17.07 0.50 4.20
N GLN A 33 16.22 1.19 4.96
CA GLN A 33 16.45 1.48 6.37
C GLN A 33 16.16 0.28 7.30
N GLY A 34 15.60 -0.82 6.78
CA GLY A 34 15.25 -1.99 7.59
C GLY A 34 14.09 -1.75 8.56
N LEU A 35 13.23 -0.76 8.27
CA LEU A 35 12.08 -0.46 9.11
C LEU A 35 11.08 -1.61 9.06
N LYS A 36 10.63 -2.06 10.23
CA LYS A 36 9.70 -3.21 10.37
C LYS A 36 8.25 -2.79 10.17
N LEU A 37 7.95 -2.20 9.00
CA LEU A 37 6.60 -1.82 8.61
C LEU A 37 5.91 -2.94 7.81
N ARG A 38 4.62 -3.10 8.04
CA ARG A 38 3.73 -4.02 7.33
C ARG A 38 3.15 -3.30 6.12
N ALA A 39 3.95 -3.22 5.06
CA ALA A 39 3.54 -2.64 3.79
C ALA A 39 2.47 -3.50 3.10
N THR A 40 1.43 -2.85 2.58
CA THR A 40 0.43 -3.45 1.68
C THR A 40 0.24 -2.51 0.50
N TRP A 41 0.35 -3.03 -0.71
CA TRP A 41 0.14 -2.27 -1.94
C TRP A 41 -1.25 -2.55 -2.51
N SER A 42 -1.97 -1.51 -2.90
CA SER A 42 -3.18 -1.66 -3.69
C SER A 42 -2.84 -1.78 -5.18
N TYR A 43 -3.56 -2.66 -5.88
CA TYR A 43 -3.54 -2.75 -7.33
C TYR A 43 -4.96 -2.69 -7.89
N ASP A 44 -5.14 -2.13 -9.08
CA ASP A 44 -6.46 -1.95 -9.69
C ASP A 44 -6.92 -3.22 -10.43
N THR A 45 -6.51 -3.37 -11.70
CA THR A 45 -6.95 -4.46 -12.57
C THR A 45 -5.99 -5.65 -12.55
N SER A 46 -4.67 -5.38 -12.54
CA SER A 46 -3.63 -6.40 -12.62
C SER A 46 -2.52 -6.16 -11.60
N PRO A 47 -1.97 -7.20 -10.95
CA PRO A 47 -0.79 -7.11 -10.10
C PRO A 47 0.52 -7.08 -10.91
N ALA A 48 0.47 -7.15 -12.25
CA ALA A 48 1.67 -7.17 -13.07
C ALA A 48 2.53 -5.91 -12.86
N GLY A 49 3.84 -6.10 -12.70
CA GLY A 49 4.81 -5.02 -12.46
C GLY A 49 4.99 -4.63 -10.99
N PHE A 50 4.23 -5.22 -10.07
CA PHE A 50 4.52 -5.13 -8.64
C PHE A 50 5.60 -6.16 -8.24
N PRO A 51 6.41 -5.89 -7.19
CA PRO A 51 7.39 -6.85 -6.68
C PRO A 51 6.73 -8.15 -6.22
N ASP A 52 7.37 -9.29 -6.48
CA ASP A 52 6.85 -10.62 -6.12
C ASP A 52 6.70 -10.80 -4.60
N ASP A 53 7.52 -10.10 -3.81
CA ASP A 53 7.50 -10.12 -2.36
C ASP A 53 6.56 -9.07 -1.74
N ALA A 54 5.91 -8.23 -2.56
CA ALA A 54 4.98 -7.23 -2.08
C ALA A 54 3.66 -7.88 -1.66
N ARG A 55 3.15 -7.48 -0.49
CA ARG A 55 1.80 -7.85 -0.09
C ARG A 55 0.78 -7.03 -0.88
N LEU A 56 0.06 -7.67 -1.78
CA LEU A 56 -0.92 -7.00 -2.65
C LEU A 56 -2.36 -7.12 -2.14
N VAL A 57 -3.16 -6.11 -2.45
CA VAL A 57 -4.62 -6.11 -2.26
C VAL A 57 -5.31 -5.45 -3.44
N ARG A 58 -6.38 -6.08 -3.96
CA ARG A 58 -7.14 -5.50 -5.07
C ARG A 58 -7.93 -4.29 -4.58
N ARG A 59 -7.78 -3.14 -5.25
CA ARG A 59 -8.52 -1.91 -5.01
C ARG A 59 -10.03 -2.20 -5.05
N TRP A 60 -10.79 -1.54 -4.18
CA TRP A 60 -12.24 -1.76 -3.98
C TRP A 60 -12.69 -3.13 -3.50
N SER A 61 -11.78 -4.09 -3.29
CA SER A 61 -12.14 -5.33 -2.61
C SER A 61 -12.43 -5.08 -1.13
N TRP A 62 -13.17 -5.99 -0.49
CA TRP A 62 -13.34 -5.98 0.96
C TRP A 62 -12.01 -5.93 1.72
N ARG A 63 -10.99 -6.65 1.22
CA ARG A 63 -9.65 -6.66 1.82
C ARG A 63 -8.96 -5.30 1.74
N TYR A 64 -9.24 -4.52 0.70
CA TYR A 64 -8.69 -3.17 0.53
C TYR A 64 -9.30 -2.20 1.55
N VAL A 65 -10.64 -2.18 1.63
CA VAL A 65 -11.34 -1.35 2.64
C VAL A 65 -10.90 -1.74 4.05
N TRP A 66 -10.77 -3.03 4.34
CA TRP A 66 -10.27 -3.52 5.63
C TRP A 66 -8.82 -3.10 5.92
N ALA A 67 -7.95 -3.11 4.90
CA ALA A 67 -6.56 -2.68 5.05
C ALA A 67 -6.49 -1.17 5.32
N LEU A 68 -7.22 -0.35 4.55
CA LEU A 68 -7.29 1.10 4.74
C LEU A 68 -7.83 1.45 6.12
N ALA A 69 -8.98 0.90 6.51
CA ALA A 69 -9.66 1.21 7.77
C ALA A 69 -8.83 0.91 9.02
N ARG A 70 -7.79 0.07 8.89
CA ARG A 70 -6.91 -0.34 10.00
C ARG A 70 -5.48 0.15 9.84
N ALA A 71 -5.11 0.78 8.73
CA ALA A 71 -3.74 1.22 8.52
C ALA A 71 -3.38 2.32 9.53
N GLU A 72 -2.10 2.36 9.93
CA GLU A 72 -1.58 3.50 10.70
C GLU A 72 -1.15 4.64 9.77
N TYR A 73 -0.69 4.28 8.57
CA TYR A 73 -0.26 5.23 7.54
C TYR A 73 -0.89 4.92 6.19
N TRP A 74 -1.22 5.98 5.46
CA TRP A 74 -1.68 5.94 4.07
C TRP A 74 -0.68 6.72 3.24
N VAL A 75 -0.21 6.14 2.14
CA VAL A 75 0.74 6.76 1.21
C VAL A 75 0.16 6.64 -0.18
N ASP A 76 -0.14 7.78 -0.79
CA ASP A 76 -0.71 7.85 -2.14
C ASP A 76 -0.35 9.19 -2.80
N ASN A 77 -0.44 9.23 -4.13
CA ASN A 77 -0.06 10.38 -4.95
C ASN A 77 -1.21 11.01 -5.75
N GLN A 78 -2.47 10.60 -5.56
CA GLN A 78 -3.65 11.12 -6.29
C GLN A 78 -4.87 11.44 -5.38
N GLY A 79 -4.85 11.02 -4.12
CA GLY A 79 -5.99 10.90 -3.23
C GLY A 79 -6.48 9.46 -3.11
N PHE A 80 -6.60 8.98 -1.87
CA PHE A 80 -7.46 7.83 -1.59
C PHE A 80 -8.94 8.21 -1.78
N PRO A 81 -9.81 7.25 -2.15
CA PRO A 81 -11.23 7.52 -2.32
C PRO A 81 -11.96 7.99 -1.07
#